data_AF-A0A537T3A3-F1
#
_entry.id   AF-A0A537T3A3-F1
#
_cell.length_a   1.000
_cell.length_b   1.000
_cell.length_c   1.000
_cell.angle_alpha   90.00
_cell.angle_beta   90.00
_cell.angle_gamma   90.00
#
_symmetry.space_group_name_H-M   'P 1'
#
loop_
_entity.id
_entity.type
_entity.pdbx_description
1 polymer ?
#
loop_
_entity_poly.entity_id
_entity_poly.type
_entity_poly.pdbx_seq_one_letter_code
_entity_poly.pdbx_strand_id
1 'polypeptide(L)'
;MRFHADLHVHSKYSRATSRDLDLEHLAAWACRKGIGVVATGDFTHPAWCAELKQKLVPAEPGLYRLRDEIEQAIAQTLPAACRTPVRFMLEVEISTIYKKADRTRKIHHLIYAPDFETVDRISARLARIGNIASDGRPILGLDSRDLLEIALESGPHAYLVPAHIWTPWFAALGSQSGFDSIAECYGDLADRIFAV
;
A
#
# COMPACT_ATOMS: atom_id res chain seq x y z
N MET A 1 16.29 -13.86 11.19
CA MET A 1 16.21 -14.51 9.86
C MET A 1 16.27 -13.41 8.81
N ARG A 2 17.00 -13.59 7.70
CA ARG A 2 17.07 -12.60 6.61
C ARG A 2 15.98 -12.92 5.59
N PHE A 3 15.26 -11.91 5.11
CA PHE A 3 14.28 -12.02 4.04
C PHE A 3 14.37 -10.81 3.11
N HIS A 4 13.78 -10.93 1.92
CA HIS A 4 13.60 -9.82 0.98
C HIS A 4 12.14 -9.39 0.98
N ALA A 5 11.91 -8.08 0.86
CA ALA A 5 10.59 -7.49 0.88
C ALA A 5 10.35 -6.62 -0.36
N ASP A 6 9.13 -6.69 -0.90
CA ASP A 6 8.63 -5.76 -1.93
C ASP A 6 7.34 -5.13 -1.40
N LEU A 7 7.45 -3.91 -0.89
CA LEU A 7 6.41 -3.28 -0.05
C LEU A 7 5.63 -2.17 -0.78
N HIS A 8 5.76 -2.07 -2.10
CA HIS A 8 4.93 -1.19 -2.92
C HIS A 8 4.55 -1.92 -4.20
N VAL A 9 3.32 -2.44 -4.23
CA VAL A 9 2.74 -3.09 -5.40
C VAL A 9 1.34 -2.55 -5.65
N HIS A 10 0.77 -2.91 -6.80
CA HIS A 10 -0.62 -2.64 -7.10
C HIS A 10 -1.37 -3.92 -7.43
N SER A 11 -2.68 -3.88 -7.23
CA SER A 11 -3.61 -4.93 -7.66
C SER A 11 -4.04 -4.73 -9.12
N LYS A 12 -4.79 -5.71 -9.61
CA LYS A 12 -5.55 -5.64 -10.87
C LYS A 12 -6.62 -4.53 -10.94
N TYR A 13 -6.92 -3.87 -9.81
CA TYR A 13 -7.90 -2.77 -9.74
C TYR A 13 -7.28 -1.38 -9.96
N SER A 14 -5.95 -1.27 -9.94
CA SER A 14 -5.26 -0.05 -10.32
C SER A 14 -5.26 0.16 -11.83
N ARG A 15 -5.29 1.42 -12.28
CA ARG A 15 -5.16 1.72 -13.71
C ARG A 15 -3.78 1.39 -14.24
N ALA A 16 -3.73 0.92 -15.49
CA ALA A 16 -2.50 0.58 -16.22
C ALA A 16 -1.65 -0.51 -15.55
N THR A 17 -2.27 -1.39 -14.77
CA THR A 17 -1.64 -2.58 -14.18
C THR A 17 -2.12 -3.85 -14.88
N SER A 18 -1.39 -4.97 -14.72
CA SER A 18 -1.78 -6.26 -15.28
C SER A 18 -3.07 -6.77 -14.63
N ARG A 19 -3.91 -7.46 -15.42
CA ARG A 19 -5.08 -8.18 -14.91
C ARG A 19 -4.71 -9.33 -13.98
N ASP A 20 -3.47 -9.83 -14.12
CA ASP A 20 -2.91 -10.93 -13.33
C ASP A 20 -2.29 -10.44 -12.02
N LEU A 21 -2.45 -9.17 -11.63
CA LEU A 21 -2.03 -8.70 -10.30
C LEU A 21 -3.08 -9.06 -9.24
N ASP A 22 -3.26 -10.36 -9.05
CA ASP A 22 -3.98 -10.96 -7.92
C ASP A 22 -3.00 -11.59 -6.90
N LEU A 23 -3.52 -12.05 -5.76
CA LEU A 23 -2.67 -12.57 -4.67
C LEU A 23 -1.93 -13.84 -5.09
N GLU A 24 -2.56 -14.70 -5.89
CA GLU A 24 -1.99 -15.96 -6.34
C GLU A 24 -0.77 -15.74 -7.21
N HIS A 25 -0.88 -14.87 -8.21
CA HIS A 25 0.23 -14.53 -9.09
C HIS A 25 1.32 -13.74 -8.35
N LEU A 26 0.95 -12.82 -7.45
CA LEU A 26 1.91 -12.13 -6.60
C LEU A 26 2.73 -13.11 -5.76
N ALA A 27 2.08 -14.06 -5.09
CA ALA A 27 2.77 -15.11 -4.32
C ALA A 27 3.65 -15.99 -5.22
N ALA A 28 3.13 -16.42 -6.37
CA ALA A 28 3.87 -17.26 -7.31
C ALA A 28 5.14 -16.55 -7.83
N TRP A 29 5.09 -15.25 -8.08
CA TRP A 29 6.26 -14.47 -8.49
C TRP A 29 7.19 -14.11 -7.34
N ALA A 30 6.66 -13.84 -6.15
CA ALA A 30 7.46 -13.64 -4.95
C ALA A 30 8.34 -14.88 -4.66
N CYS A 31 7.75 -16.07 -4.71
CA CYS A 31 8.45 -17.36 -4.66
C CYS A 31 9.59 -17.47 -5.69
N ARG A 32 9.32 -17.14 -6.95
CA ARG A 32 10.33 -17.21 -8.03
C ARG A 32 11.47 -16.20 -7.84
N LYS A 33 11.16 -15.03 -7.28
CA LYS A 33 12.12 -13.94 -7.03
C LYS A 33 12.85 -14.06 -5.69
N GLY A 34 12.45 -15.00 -4.82
CA GLY A 34 12.99 -15.12 -3.46
C GLY A 34 12.53 -14.01 -2.51
N ILE A 35 11.37 -13.39 -2.79
CA ILE A 35 10.75 -12.37 -1.94
C ILE A 35 9.93 -13.08 -0.87
N GLY A 36 10.26 -12.83 0.40
CA GLY A 36 9.59 -13.44 1.55
C GLY A 36 8.38 -12.65 2.05
N VAL A 37 8.36 -11.33 1.84
CA VAL A 37 7.25 -10.45 2.21
C VAL A 37 6.89 -9.57 1.01
N VAL A 38 5.62 -9.55 0.64
CA VAL A 38 5.10 -8.70 -0.44
C VAL A 38 3.92 -7.87 0.07
N ALA A 39 3.79 -6.63 -0.37
CA ALA A 39 2.61 -5.81 -0.11
C ALA A 39 1.36 -6.39 -0.80
N THR A 40 0.18 -6.10 -0.27
CA THR A 40 -1.08 -6.44 -0.97
C THR A 40 -1.42 -5.45 -2.09
N GLY A 41 -0.99 -4.19 -1.96
CA GLY A 41 -1.52 -3.09 -2.76
C GLY A 41 -3.00 -2.79 -2.48
N ASP A 42 -3.39 -1.56 -2.76
CA ASP A 42 -4.76 -1.15 -3.06
C ASP A 42 -5.86 -1.54 -2.04
N PHE A 43 -5.55 -1.75 -0.75
CA PHE A 43 -6.54 -2.31 0.20
C PHE A 43 -7.80 -1.47 0.39
N THR A 44 -7.81 -0.20 -0.02
CA THR A 44 -9.00 0.66 0.07
C THR A 44 -10.03 0.36 -1.00
N HIS A 45 -9.65 -0.34 -2.08
CA HIS A 45 -10.59 -0.71 -3.14
C HIS A 45 -11.56 -1.79 -2.62
N PRO A 46 -12.89 -1.55 -2.57
CA PRO A 46 -13.81 -2.43 -1.84
C PRO A 46 -13.83 -3.88 -2.34
N ALA A 47 -13.81 -4.09 -3.66
CA ALA A 47 -13.78 -5.44 -4.22
C ALA A 47 -12.45 -6.15 -3.95
N TRP A 48 -11.34 -5.41 -3.90
CA TRP A 48 -10.03 -5.97 -3.59
C TRP A 48 -9.96 -6.32 -2.12
N CYS A 49 -10.38 -5.42 -1.22
CA CYS A 49 -10.44 -5.66 0.21
C CYS A 49 -11.28 -6.90 0.56
N ALA A 50 -12.42 -7.10 -0.12
CA ALA A 50 -13.23 -8.30 0.04
C ALA A 50 -12.45 -9.57 -0.35
N GLU A 51 -11.70 -9.53 -1.47
CA GLU A 51 -10.84 -10.63 -1.91
C GLU A 51 -9.68 -10.89 -0.92
N LEU A 52 -9.04 -9.83 -0.40
CA LEU A 52 -8.00 -9.92 0.63
C LEU A 52 -8.53 -10.63 1.87
N LYS A 53 -9.67 -10.18 2.42
CA LYS A 53 -10.31 -10.79 3.59
C LYS A 53 -10.76 -12.24 3.35
N GLN A 54 -11.13 -12.56 2.10
CA GLN A 54 -11.50 -13.91 1.74
C GLN A 54 -10.29 -14.84 1.70
N LYS A 55 -9.16 -14.42 1.11
CA LYS A 55 -8.03 -15.30 0.78
C LYS A 55 -6.89 -15.28 1.80
N LEU A 56 -6.79 -14.24 2.62
CA LEU A 56 -5.71 -14.08 3.58
C LEU A 56 -6.11 -14.55 4.98
N VAL A 57 -5.17 -15.18 5.67
CA VAL A 57 -5.26 -15.55 7.08
C VAL A 57 -4.03 -15.02 7.83
N PRO A 58 -4.14 -14.66 9.13
CA PRO A 58 -2.99 -14.23 9.91
C PRO A 58 -1.87 -15.27 9.94
N ALA A 59 -0.61 -14.83 9.91
CA ALA A 59 0.56 -15.70 9.99
C ALA A 59 1.50 -15.28 11.14
N GLU A 60 2.02 -14.06 11.10
CA GLU A 60 2.81 -13.43 12.15
C GLU A 60 2.21 -12.03 12.44
N PRO A 61 2.58 -11.34 13.54
CA PRO A 61 2.04 -10.01 13.83
C PRO A 61 2.23 -9.04 12.64
N GLY A 62 1.12 -8.49 12.13
CA GLY A 62 1.12 -7.59 10.98
C GLY A 62 1.30 -8.26 9.61
N LEU A 63 1.45 -9.59 9.57
CA LEU A 63 1.69 -10.36 8.35
C LEU A 63 0.61 -11.42 8.14
N TYR A 64 0.25 -11.56 6.88
CA TYR A 64 -0.76 -12.49 6.40
C TYR A 64 -0.14 -13.53 5.49
N ARG A 65 -0.84 -14.63 5.29
CA ARG A 65 -0.53 -15.62 4.26
C ARG A 65 -1.79 -16.01 3.53
N LEU A 66 -1.63 -16.60 2.35
CA LEU A 66 -2.75 -17.20 1.65
C LEU A 66 -3.27 -18.42 2.42
N ARG A 67 -4.55 -18.73 2.29
CA ARG A 67 -5.11 -19.99 2.83
C ARG A 67 -4.34 -21.20 2.29
N ASP A 68 -4.28 -22.26 3.09
CA ASP A 68 -3.48 -23.46 2.81
C ASP A 68 -3.77 -24.06 1.44
N GLU A 69 -5.05 -24.15 1.07
CA GLU A 69 -5.48 -24.68 -0.22
C GLU A 69 -4.96 -23.87 -1.41
N ILE A 70 -4.84 -22.55 -1.26
CA ILE A 70 -4.33 -21.65 -2.29
C ILE A 70 -2.80 -21.76 -2.37
N GLU A 71 -2.11 -21.77 -1.23
CA GLU A 71 -0.65 -21.94 -1.18
C GLU A 71 -0.21 -23.28 -1.80
N GLN A 72 -0.94 -24.36 -1.51
CA GLN A 72 -0.68 -25.68 -2.09
C GLN A 72 -0.89 -25.70 -3.61
N ALA A 73 -1.98 -25.08 -4.10
CA ALA A 73 -2.23 -24.98 -5.53
C ALA A 73 -1.11 -24.22 -6.25
N ILE A 74 -0.65 -23.10 -5.68
CA ILE A 74 0.47 -22.32 -6.23
C ILE A 74 1.76 -23.16 -6.22
N ALA A 75 2.07 -23.84 -5.11
CA ALA A 75 3.28 -24.66 -4.98
C ALA A 75 3.37 -25.77 -6.05
N GLN A 76 2.24 -26.34 -6.47
CA GLN A 76 2.21 -27.34 -7.55
C GLN A 76 2.65 -26.78 -8.91
N THR A 77 2.47 -25.47 -9.14
CA THR A 77 2.92 -24.77 -10.37
C THR A 77 4.39 -24.33 -10.32
N LEU A 78 5.04 -24.45 -9.16
CA LEU A 78 6.38 -23.94 -8.90
C LEU A 78 7.45 -25.05 -8.96
N PRO A 79 8.65 -24.74 -9.49
CA PRO A 79 9.83 -25.58 -9.28
C PRO A 79 10.07 -25.80 -7.79
N ALA A 80 10.52 -26.99 -7.39
CA ALA A 80 10.74 -27.34 -5.97
C ALA A 80 11.64 -26.32 -5.25
N ALA A 81 12.66 -25.80 -5.92
CA ALA A 81 13.59 -24.81 -5.39
C ALA A 81 12.94 -23.44 -5.07
N CYS A 82 11.79 -23.13 -5.68
CA CYS A 82 11.06 -21.87 -5.47
C CYS A 82 9.91 -22.00 -4.45
N ARG A 83 9.67 -23.18 -3.87
CA ARG A 83 8.54 -23.42 -2.95
C ARG A 83 8.86 -22.90 -1.55
N THR A 84 8.86 -21.58 -1.40
CA THR A 84 9.11 -20.89 -0.13
C THR A 84 7.84 -20.24 0.40
N PRO A 85 7.64 -20.16 1.73
CA PRO A 85 6.54 -19.39 2.30
C PRO A 85 6.63 -17.92 1.89
N VAL A 86 5.49 -17.34 1.53
CA VAL A 86 5.34 -15.90 1.25
C VAL A 86 4.42 -15.30 2.30
N ARG A 87 4.72 -14.07 2.70
CA ARG A 87 3.87 -13.26 3.57
C ARG A 87 3.38 -12.02 2.85
N PHE A 88 2.18 -11.59 3.22
CA PHE A 88 1.54 -10.39 2.73
C PHE A 88 1.48 -9.35 3.84
N MET A 89 1.81 -8.10 3.51
CA MET A 89 1.60 -6.93 4.36
C MET A 89 0.49 -6.07 3.75
N LEU A 90 -0.48 -5.64 4.56
CA LEU A 90 -1.57 -4.80 4.08
C LEU A 90 -1.02 -3.41 3.73
N GLU A 91 -1.10 -3.04 2.46
CA GLU A 91 -0.59 -1.78 1.93
C GLU A 91 -1.55 -1.16 0.89
N VAL A 92 -1.54 0.17 0.80
CA VAL A 92 -2.20 0.95 -0.26
C VAL A 92 -1.39 2.19 -0.62
N GLU A 93 -1.33 2.53 -1.91
CA GLU A 93 -0.88 3.84 -2.37
C GLU A 93 -2.09 4.78 -2.52
N ILE A 94 -2.02 5.98 -1.94
CA ILE A 94 -3.02 7.04 -2.09
C ILE A 94 -2.41 8.21 -2.86
N SER A 95 -3.11 8.70 -3.88
CA SER A 95 -2.73 9.91 -4.61
C SER A 95 -3.45 11.12 -4.02
N THR A 96 -2.70 12.13 -3.61
CA THR A 96 -3.24 13.40 -3.12
C THR A 96 -3.07 14.48 -4.19
N ILE A 97 -4.13 15.26 -4.47
CA ILE A 97 -4.07 16.41 -5.37
C ILE A 97 -4.79 17.60 -4.73
N TYR A 98 -4.03 18.62 -4.32
CA TYR A 98 -4.57 19.76 -3.57
C TYR A 98 -3.73 21.02 -3.83
N LYS A 99 -4.22 22.20 -3.40
CA LYS A 99 -3.46 23.47 -3.46
C LYS A 99 -2.82 23.75 -2.10
N LYS A 100 -1.52 24.08 -2.08
CA LYS A 100 -0.80 24.53 -0.89
C LYS A 100 0.38 25.42 -1.27
N ALA A 101 0.51 26.56 -0.58
CA ALA A 101 1.48 27.62 -0.89
C ALA A 101 1.43 28.01 -2.38
N ASP A 102 0.24 28.37 -2.86
CA ASP A 102 -0.05 28.83 -4.23
C ASP A 102 0.30 27.86 -5.38
N ARG A 103 0.65 26.61 -5.07
CA ARG A 103 0.95 25.56 -6.04
C ARG A 103 -0.01 24.39 -5.91
N THR A 104 -0.37 23.79 -7.04
CA THR A 104 -1.04 22.49 -7.05
C THR A 104 -0.01 21.40 -6.75
N ARG A 105 -0.19 20.72 -5.63
CA ARG A 105 0.63 19.60 -5.19
C ARG A 105 0.00 18.29 -5.64
N LYS A 106 0.84 17.36 -6.09
CA LYS A 106 0.44 16.01 -6.48
C LYS A 106 1.46 15.06 -5.88
N ILE A 107 1.04 14.19 -4.97
CA ILE A 107 1.95 13.36 -4.17
C ILE A 107 1.29 12.01 -3.88
N HIS A 108 2.05 10.95 -4.03
CA HIS A 108 1.68 9.60 -3.66
C HIS A 108 2.25 9.21 -2.30
N HIS A 109 1.47 8.42 -1.56
CA HIS A 109 1.78 7.99 -0.21
C HIS A 109 1.45 6.51 -0.06
N LEU A 110 2.38 5.73 0.48
CA LEU A 110 2.13 4.36 0.89
C LEU A 110 1.58 4.37 2.31
N ILE A 111 0.51 3.62 2.56
CA ILE A 111 -0.04 3.43 3.89
C ILE A 111 -0.03 1.94 4.21
N TYR A 112 0.55 1.60 5.35
CA TYR A 112 0.61 0.23 5.86
C TYR A 112 -0.32 0.07 7.05
N ALA A 113 -1.00 -1.06 7.13
CA ALA A 113 -1.89 -1.41 8.22
C ALA A 113 -1.51 -2.77 8.84
N PRO A 114 -1.56 -2.92 10.18
CA PRO A 114 -1.22 -4.17 10.85
C PRO A 114 -2.34 -5.20 10.74
N ASP A 115 -3.59 -4.77 10.55
CA ASP A 115 -4.76 -5.63 10.52
C ASP A 115 -5.91 -5.05 9.69
N PHE A 116 -6.90 -5.90 9.42
CA PHE A 116 -8.10 -5.53 8.67
C PHE A 116 -9.00 -4.53 9.41
N GLU A 117 -8.95 -4.47 10.74
CA GLU A 117 -9.71 -3.47 11.52
C GLU A 117 -9.17 -2.06 11.26
N THR A 118 -7.85 -1.94 11.20
CA THR A 118 -7.13 -0.72 10.83
C THR A 118 -7.41 -0.34 9.38
N VAL A 119 -7.38 -1.31 8.45
CA VAL A 119 -7.80 -1.10 7.05
C VAL A 119 -9.23 -0.56 6.98
N ASP A 120 -10.15 -1.10 7.76
CA ASP A 120 -11.56 -0.67 7.77
C ASP A 120 -11.70 0.77 8.29
N ARG A 121 -10.96 1.14 9.36
CA ARG A 121 -10.94 2.52 9.87
C ARG A 121 -10.37 3.51 8.86
N ILE A 122 -9.24 3.18 8.22
CA ILE A 122 -8.63 4.01 7.16
C ILE A 122 -9.61 4.17 6.00
N SER A 123 -10.12 3.07 5.48
CA SER A 123 -11.03 3.06 4.32
C SER A 123 -12.31 3.84 4.61
N ALA A 124 -12.89 3.69 5.79
CA ALA A 124 -14.09 4.43 6.19
C ALA A 124 -13.85 5.95 6.30
N ARG A 125 -12.67 6.38 6.79
CA ARG A 125 -12.30 7.81 6.84
C ARG A 125 -12.08 8.37 5.43
N LEU A 126 -11.35 7.65 4.57
CA LEU A 126 -11.06 8.09 3.20
C LEU A 126 -12.32 8.13 2.31
N ALA A 127 -13.24 7.17 2.47
CA ALA A 127 -14.51 7.13 1.74
C ALA A 127 -15.41 8.34 2.00
N ARG A 128 -15.26 9.02 3.15
CA ARG A 128 -15.98 10.26 3.47
C ARG A 128 -15.41 11.48 2.73
N ILE A 129 -14.17 11.39 2.25
CA ILE A 129 -13.43 12.48 1.62
C ILE A 129 -13.57 12.40 0.09
N GLY A 130 -13.54 11.19 -0.47
CA GLY A 130 -13.66 11.00 -1.92
C GLY A 130 -13.89 9.55 -2.34
N ASN A 131 -13.84 9.33 -3.65
CA ASN A 131 -14.11 8.01 -4.23
C ASN A 131 -12.90 7.08 -4.08
N ILE A 132 -13.07 6.01 -3.31
CA ILE A 132 -12.05 4.96 -3.12
C ILE A 132 -12.33 3.68 -3.91
N ALA A 133 -13.38 3.65 -4.72
CA ALA A 133 -13.89 2.46 -5.38
C ALA A 133 -13.67 2.42 -6.90
N SER A 134 -13.21 3.51 -7.52
CA SER A 134 -13.01 3.57 -8.98
C SER A 134 -11.62 3.12 -9.46
N ASP A 135 -10.63 3.12 -8.57
CA ASP A 135 -9.23 2.82 -8.89
C ASP A 135 -8.57 2.21 -7.64
N GLY A 136 -7.62 1.30 -7.83
CA GLY A 136 -6.79 0.74 -6.76
C GLY A 136 -5.94 1.79 -6.03
N ARG A 137 -5.49 2.83 -6.74
CA ARG A 137 -4.91 4.06 -6.17
C ARG A 137 -5.95 5.18 -6.22
N PRO A 138 -6.70 5.44 -5.14
CA PRO A 138 -7.64 6.54 -5.11
C PRO A 138 -6.93 7.88 -5.19
N ILE A 139 -7.57 8.83 -5.88
CA ILE A 139 -7.11 10.21 -5.99
C ILE A 139 -8.02 11.09 -5.14
N LEU A 140 -7.46 11.72 -4.12
CA LEU A 140 -8.20 12.48 -3.11
C LEU A 140 -7.75 13.94 -3.08
N GLY A 141 -8.72 14.85 -2.97
CA GLY A 141 -8.49 16.27 -2.71
C GLY A 141 -8.16 16.54 -1.25
N LEU A 142 -7.05 15.99 -0.76
CA LEU A 142 -6.68 15.94 0.66
C LEU A 142 -5.22 16.38 0.85
N ASP A 143 -4.94 17.16 1.91
CA ASP A 143 -3.57 17.54 2.26
C ASP A 143 -2.77 16.30 2.70
N SER A 144 -1.48 16.25 2.34
CA SER A 144 -0.59 15.13 2.70
C SER A 144 -0.41 14.99 4.22
N ARG A 145 -0.41 16.11 4.96
CA ARG A 145 -0.39 16.12 6.43
C ARG A 145 -1.65 15.48 7.00
N ASP A 146 -2.82 15.79 6.46
CA ASP A 146 -4.11 15.26 6.94
C ASP A 146 -4.26 13.77 6.62
N LEU A 147 -3.72 13.32 5.48
CA LEU A 147 -3.63 11.89 5.17
C LEU A 147 -2.76 11.14 6.19
N LEU A 148 -1.62 11.71 6.58
CA LEU A 148 -0.75 11.17 7.62
C LEU A 148 -1.47 11.11 8.97
N GLU A 149 -2.21 12.16 9.35
CA GLU A 149 -3.03 12.15 10.55
C GLU A 149 -4.07 11.02 10.52
N ILE A 150 -4.80 10.84 9.42
CA ILE A 150 -5.77 9.73 9.27
C ILE A 150 -5.09 8.38 9.47
N ALA A 151 -3.91 8.17 8.89
CA ALA A 151 -3.17 6.93 9.08
C ALA A 151 -2.80 6.73 10.56
N LEU A 152 -2.25 7.74 11.23
CA LEU A 152 -1.84 7.66 12.64
C LEU A 152 -3.01 7.47 13.61
N GLU A 153 -4.15 8.14 13.36
CA GLU A 153 -5.38 7.99 14.15
C GLU A 153 -6.06 6.63 13.96
N SER A 154 -5.72 5.91 12.88
CA SER A 154 -6.33 4.61 12.59
C SER A 154 -5.82 3.49 13.48
N GLY A 155 -4.80 3.71 14.30
CA GLY A 155 -4.34 2.77 15.31
C GLY A 155 -2.82 2.67 15.42
N PRO A 156 -2.32 1.97 16.46
CA PRO A 156 -0.89 1.69 16.56
C PRO A 156 -0.44 0.85 15.35
N HIS A 157 0.81 1.05 14.93
CA HIS A 157 1.42 0.33 13.80
C HIS A 157 0.79 0.57 12.42
N ALA A 158 -0.06 1.60 12.31
CA ALA A 158 -0.37 2.21 11.02
C ALA A 158 0.69 3.26 10.68
N TYR A 159 1.19 3.20 9.45
CA TYR A 159 2.30 4.05 9.02
C TYR A 159 2.01 4.62 7.64
N LEU A 160 2.52 5.83 7.39
CA LEU A 160 2.57 6.42 6.07
C LEU A 160 4.02 6.68 5.67
N VAL A 161 4.37 6.31 4.44
CA VAL A 161 5.67 6.57 3.83
C VAL A 161 5.44 7.33 2.52
N PRO A 162 6.07 8.51 2.29
CA PRO A 162 5.99 9.18 0.99
C PRO A 162 6.53 8.25 -0.09
N ALA A 163 5.75 8.01 -1.14
CA ALA A 163 6.16 7.11 -2.20
C ALA A 163 7.19 7.80 -3.13
N HIS A 164 8.18 7.03 -3.58
CA HIS A 164 9.12 7.37 -4.69
C HIS A 164 9.52 8.85 -4.74
N ILE A 165 10.03 9.36 -3.62
CA ILE A 165 10.05 10.79 -3.25
C ILE A 165 10.73 11.76 -4.23
N TRP A 166 11.57 11.25 -5.13
CA TRP A 166 12.31 12.05 -6.12
C TRP A 166 11.82 11.88 -7.56
N THR A 167 10.77 11.09 -7.81
CA THR A 167 10.21 11.04 -9.16
C THR A 167 9.67 12.43 -9.54
N PRO A 168 9.85 12.92 -10.78
CA PRO A 168 9.56 14.32 -11.10
C PRO A 168 8.09 14.73 -10.82
N TRP A 169 7.18 13.77 -10.91
CA TRP A 169 5.73 13.94 -10.74
C TRP A 169 5.24 13.05 -9.63
N PHE A 170 4.18 13.46 -8.92
CA PHE A 170 3.52 12.63 -7.91
C PHE A 170 4.41 12.22 -6.73
N ALA A 171 5.47 12.97 -6.45
CA ALA A 171 6.40 12.70 -5.36
C ALA A 171 6.55 13.88 -4.41
N ALA A 172 6.85 13.59 -3.15
CA ALA A 172 6.96 14.60 -2.11
C ALA A 172 8.05 15.64 -2.39
N LEU A 173 9.17 15.24 -3.00
CA LEU A 173 10.29 16.12 -3.41
C LEU A 173 10.47 16.14 -4.93
N GLY A 174 9.39 15.85 -5.68
CA GLY A 174 9.40 15.86 -7.13
C GLY A 174 9.53 17.26 -7.71
N SER A 175 10.35 17.44 -8.74
CA SER A 175 10.68 18.76 -9.31
C SER A 175 9.49 19.51 -9.93
N GLN A 176 8.37 18.84 -10.21
CA GLN A 176 7.19 19.45 -10.85
C GLN A 176 6.10 19.82 -9.83
N SER A 177 5.70 18.85 -8.99
CA SER A 177 4.55 18.95 -8.09
C SER A 177 4.84 18.72 -6.61
N GLY A 178 6.10 18.43 -6.26
CA GLY A 178 6.57 18.23 -4.88
C GLY A 178 6.92 19.53 -4.16
N PHE A 179 7.34 19.40 -2.90
CA PHE A 179 7.83 20.45 -1.99
C PHE A 179 9.36 20.50 -1.96
N ASP A 180 9.91 21.52 -1.31
CA ASP A 180 11.36 21.67 -1.15
C ASP A 180 11.88 20.94 0.11
N SER A 181 10.98 20.48 0.99
CA SER A 181 11.30 19.63 2.14
C SER A 181 10.13 18.76 2.62
N ILE A 182 10.44 17.69 3.37
CA ILE A 182 9.44 16.85 4.06
C ILE A 182 8.66 17.67 5.10
N ALA A 183 9.31 18.62 5.77
CA ALA A 183 8.69 19.52 6.73
C ALA A 183 7.59 20.40 6.10
N GLU A 184 7.81 20.90 4.89
CA GLU A 184 6.77 21.65 4.16
C GLU A 184 5.58 20.78 3.74
N CYS A 185 5.84 19.52 3.41
CA CYS A 185 4.82 18.57 2.97
C CYS A 185 3.91 18.15 4.14
N TYR A 186 4.51 17.69 5.24
CA TYR A 186 3.80 17.05 6.36
C TYR A 186 3.65 17.93 7.60
N GLY A 187 4.21 19.14 7.61
CA GLY A 187 4.00 20.14 8.65
C GLY A 187 4.41 19.67 10.05
N ASP A 188 3.51 19.86 11.00
CA ASP A 188 3.66 19.47 12.42
C ASP A 188 3.85 17.96 12.63
N LEU A 189 3.51 17.13 11.64
CA LEU A 189 3.67 15.67 11.69
C LEU A 189 4.90 15.16 10.94
N ALA A 190 5.79 16.04 10.47
CA ALA A 190 6.96 15.64 9.70
C ALA A 190 7.91 14.70 10.46
N ASP A 191 7.96 14.79 11.79
CA ASP A 191 8.75 13.91 12.66
C ASP A 191 8.20 12.47 12.73
N ARG A 192 6.98 12.23 12.25
CA ARG A 192 6.35 10.92 12.15
C ARG A 192 6.76 10.17 10.88
N ILE A 193 7.37 10.85 9.90
CA ILE A 193 7.93 10.22 8.71
C ILE A 193 9.29 9.62 9.06
N PHE A 194 9.36 8.29 9.13
CA PHE A 194 10.57 7.56 9.52
C PHE A 194 11.31 6.89 8.34
N ALA A 195 10.71 6.89 7.14
CA ALA A 195 11.25 6.27 5.93
C ALA A 195 10.91 7.10 4.69
N VAL A 196 11.74 6.94 3.64
CA VAL A 196 11.61 7.52 2.30
C VAL A 196 12.14 6.58 1.23
#